data_AF-A0A840DTR1-F1
#
_entry.id   AF-A0A840DTR1-F1
#
_cell.length_a   1.000
_cell.length_b   1.000
_cell.length_c   1.000
_cell.angle_alpha   90.00
_cell.angle_beta   90.00
_cell.angle_gamma   90.00
#
_symmetry.space_group_name_H-M   'P 1'
#
loop_
_entity.id
_entity.type
_entity.pdbx_description
1 polymer ?
#
loop_
_entity_poly.entity_id
_entity_poly.type
_entity_poly.pdbx_seq_one_letter_code
_entity_poly.pdbx_strand_id
1 'polypeptide(L)'
;MNKRFKTKRSTMNVIPFVQSGDYYFTKGVRAYRRRDLLKAKKYLERAVHLEGDEAMYACQLAVVLSELGEYQASNEWFLKIIAELDPDMNECFYFLANNYAHLGLFREAMNYAEKYLEREPDGSFAEEVEDLIDLLSIEQEVLDDQEDLIIKQEKARMLLEKGEFLAAIHVLETMVQEFPEFWSAYNNLALAYFYMGNAERAQQILDDVLEKNPGNLHALCNRLVFSHYLQEEEQVQRLADELACVHPFLIEHRYKLGATFALVGRFDLAFKWLRHLYKIGFDGDYSFYYWLAYSAYYTGHEQLAKTAWEKVMEQSPEKLGQEPWAVPSKLMRWLTSAEMAEVLYGLYMMSKSLTADELVRYQQIKSELPASAQAFADYIFGSDREVSLTISDGYAVMDELWQRNLLGDEQLHIAWFRVFLHAANTELHFTNHCAWAAATEYVWRQMQGEPVTQKMMAEKYDISSATVQKYVQKVRKWLS
;
A
#
# COMPACT_ATOMS: atom_id res chain seq x y z
N MET A 1 20.29 -15.19 -114.26
CA MET A 1 19.06 -14.49 -113.80
C MET A 1 19.06 -14.45 -112.27
N ASN A 2 19.42 -13.29 -111.69
CA ASN A 2 19.42 -13.06 -110.25
C ASN A 2 17.98 -12.83 -109.72
N LYS A 3 17.47 -13.70 -108.86
CA LYS A 3 16.25 -13.44 -108.07
C LYS A 3 16.66 -12.92 -106.69
N ARG A 4 16.57 -11.60 -106.51
CA ARG A 4 16.71 -10.91 -105.22
C ARG A 4 15.57 -11.30 -104.28
N PHE A 5 15.87 -11.89 -103.13
CA PHE A 5 14.93 -11.98 -102.02
C PHE A 5 14.74 -10.58 -101.41
N LYS A 6 13.51 -10.05 -101.46
CA LYS A 6 13.12 -8.86 -100.70
C LYS A 6 12.75 -9.30 -99.28
N THR A 7 13.62 -9.01 -98.32
CA THR A 7 13.29 -9.08 -96.89
C THR A 7 12.30 -7.97 -96.54
N LYS A 8 11.05 -8.33 -96.26
CA LYS A 8 10.08 -7.44 -95.59
C LYS A 8 10.57 -7.22 -94.16
N ARG A 9 11.12 -6.04 -93.85
CA ARG A 9 11.23 -5.57 -92.47
C ARG A 9 9.84 -5.21 -91.99
N SER A 10 9.20 -6.08 -91.21
CA SER A 10 8.06 -5.67 -90.38
C SER A 10 8.62 -4.81 -89.25
N THR A 11 8.23 -3.55 -89.19
CA THR A 11 8.39 -2.73 -87.99
C THR A 11 7.48 -3.33 -86.91
N MET A 12 8.01 -4.25 -86.10
CA MET A 12 7.34 -4.62 -84.84
C MET A 12 7.46 -3.42 -83.92
N ASN A 13 6.32 -2.77 -83.63
CA ASN A 13 6.22 -1.87 -82.50
C ASN A 13 6.39 -2.72 -81.24
N VAL A 14 7.60 -2.75 -80.68
CA VAL A 14 7.84 -3.25 -79.33
C VAL A 14 7.28 -2.21 -78.37
N ILE A 15 6.09 -2.46 -77.81
CA ILE A 15 5.56 -1.65 -76.72
C ILE A 15 6.31 -2.09 -75.45
N PRO A 16 7.06 -1.20 -74.77
CA PRO A 16 7.73 -1.55 -73.53
C PRO A 16 6.69 -1.94 -72.49
N PHE A 17 6.78 -3.17 -71.96
CA PHE A 17 6.00 -3.60 -70.79
C PHE A 17 6.71 -3.11 -69.53
N VAL A 18 6.65 -1.80 -69.27
CA VAL A 18 7.20 -1.21 -68.05
C VAL A 18 6.08 -1.17 -67.01
N GLN A 19 6.18 -2.01 -65.99
CA GLN A 19 5.29 -1.95 -64.83
C GLN A 19 5.86 -0.89 -63.86
N SER A 20 5.43 0.36 -64.03
CA SER A 20 5.81 1.51 -63.19
C SER A 20 5.17 1.45 -61.80
N GLY A 21 5.55 2.37 -60.89
CA GLY A 21 4.89 2.55 -59.60
C GLY A 21 3.38 2.75 -59.78
N ASP A 22 2.97 3.66 -60.67
CA ASP A 22 1.57 3.91 -61.06
C ASP A 22 0.77 2.65 -61.42
N TYR A 23 1.40 1.73 -62.18
CA TYR A 23 0.76 0.49 -62.59
C TYR A 23 0.43 -0.39 -61.39
N TYR A 24 1.38 -0.51 -60.46
CA TYR A 24 1.23 -1.28 -59.24
C TYR A 24 0.29 -0.60 -58.24
N PHE A 25 0.36 0.73 -58.11
CA PHE A 25 -0.54 1.52 -57.29
C PHE A 25 -2.00 1.33 -57.74
N THR A 26 -2.27 1.46 -59.05
CA THR A 26 -3.62 1.25 -59.61
C THR A 26 -4.13 -0.16 -59.34
N LYS A 27 -3.27 -1.18 -59.39
CA LYS A 27 -3.63 -2.55 -59.02
C LYS A 27 -3.91 -2.70 -57.53
N GLY A 28 -3.10 -2.06 -56.69
CA GLY A 28 -3.26 -2.01 -55.24
C GLY A 28 -4.62 -1.45 -54.85
N VAL A 29 -4.95 -0.25 -55.35
CA VAL A 29 -6.25 0.40 -55.10
C VAL A 29 -7.42 -0.45 -55.63
N ARG A 30 -7.27 -1.12 -56.78
CA ARG A 30 -8.31 -2.05 -57.29
C ARG A 30 -8.48 -3.28 -56.42
N ALA A 31 -7.40 -3.83 -55.86
CA ALA A 31 -7.46 -4.95 -54.93
C ALA A 31 -8.11 -4.53 -53.60
N TYR A 32 -7.74 -3.34 -53.10
CA TYR A 32 -8.35 -2.73 -51.92
C TYR A 32 -9.86 -2.55 -52.06
N ARG A 33 -10.33 -1.97 -53.18
CA ARG A 33 -11.77 -1.84 -53.48
C ARG A 33 -12.52 -3.17 -53.56
N ARG A 34 -11.82 -4.29 -53.80
CA ARG A 34 -12.37 -5.64 -53.79
C ARG A 34 -12.28 -6.33 -52.42
N ARG A 35 -11.84 -5.60 -51.39
CA ARG A 35 -11.54 -6.09 -50.03
C ARG A 35 -10.49 -7.20 -49.99
N ASP A 36 -9.60 -7.26 -50.99
CA ASP A 36 -8.47 -8.19 -51.01
C ASP A 36 -7.22 -7.49 -50.45
N LEU A 37 -7.19 -7.31 -49.13
CA LEU A 37 -6.20 -6.51 -48.41
C LEU A 37 -4.77 -7.06 -48.57
N LEU A 38 -4.60 -8.38 -48.58
CA LEU A 38 -3.29 -9.01 -48.78
C LEU A 38 -2.72 -8.74 -50.19
N LYS A 39 -3.56 -8.80 -51.23
CA LYS A 39 -3.11 -8.40 -52.58
C LYS A 39 -2.91 -6.90 -52.69
N ALA A 40 -3.74 -6.09 -52.03
CA ALA A 40 -3.58 -4.64 -52.00
C ALA A 40 -2.22 -4.26 -51.42
N LYS A 41 -1.88 -4.78 -50.22
CA LYS A 41 -0.58 -4.62 -49.57
C LYS A 41 0.56 -4.97 -50.51
N LYS A 42 0.56 -6.19 -51.09
CA LYS A 42 1.62 -6.63 -52.00
C LYS A 42 1.84 -5.71 -53.21
N TYR A 43 0.76 -5.20 -53.80
CA TYR A 43 0.86 -4.30 -54.94
C TYR A 43 1.30 -2.89 -54.53
N LEU A 44 0.85 -2.39 -53.38
CA LEU A 44 1.23 -1.08 -52.85
C LEU A 44 2.69 -1.06 -52.35
N GLU A 45 3.16 -2.11 -51.67
CA GLU A 45 4.58 -2.30 -51.33
C GLU A 45 5.46 -2.25 -52.58
N ARG A 46 5.00 -2.86 -53.69
CA ARG A 46 5.72 -2.82 -54.95
C ARG A 46 5.72 -1.43 -55.58
N ALA A 47 4.62 -0.67 -55.44
CA ALA A 47 4.55 0.70 -55.93
C ALA A 47 5.52 1.60 -55.17
N VAL A 48 5.48 1.58 -53.84
CA VAL A 48 6.39 2.33 -52.95
C VAL A 48 7.86 1.93 -53.16
N HIS A 49 8.14 0.66 -53.43
CA HIS A 49 9.52 0.24 -53.74
C HIS A 49 10.07 0.80 -55.06
N LEU A 50 9.20 1.03 -56.05
CA LEU A 50 9.60 1.54 -57.36
C LEU A 50 9.72 3.07 -57.37
N GLU A 51 8.82 3.74 -56.66
CA GLU A 51 8.69 5.20 -56.57
C GLU A 51 8.45 5.55 -55.09
N GLY A 52 9.55 5.62 -54.33
CA GLY A 52 9.53 5.69 -52.86
C GLY A 52 9.44 7.10 -52.26
N ASP A 53 9.44 8.11 -53.13
CA ASP A 53 9.23 9.53 -52.84
C ASP A 53 7.77 9.97 -53.00
N GLU A 54 6.91 9.12 -53.55
CA GLU A 54 5.49 9.43 -53.76
C GLU A 54 4.67 9.20 -52.47
N ALA A 55 4.33 10.30 -51.78
CA ALA A 55 3.60 10.29 -50.50
C ALA A 55 2.26 9.55 -50.59
N MET A 56 1.53 9.69 -51.71
CA MET A 56 0.23 9.04 -51.89
C MET A 56 0.33 7.51 -51.91
N TYR A 57 1.43 6.96 -52.44
CA TYR A 57 1.64 5.50 -52.46
C TYR A 57 1.91 4.97 -51.05
N ALA A 58 2.76 5.68 -50.31
CA ALA A 58 3.05 5.37 -48.91
C ALA A 58 1.78 5.47 -48.04
N CYS A 59 0.97 6.52 -48.24
CA CYS A 59 -0.27 6.73 -47.50
C CYS A 59 -1.27 5.58 -47.73
N GLN A 60 -1.51 5.19 -48.98
CA GLN A 60 -2.41 4.08 -49.29
C GLN A 60 -1.88 2.73 -48.77
N LEU A 61 -0.55 2.53 -48.78
CA LEU A 61 0.05 1.34 -48.14
C LEU A 61 -0.22 1.33 -46.63
N ALA A 62 0.01 2.46 -45.96
CA ALA A 62 -0.23 2.61 -44.52
C ALA A 62 -1.70 2.34 -44.17
N VAL A 63 -2.66 2.92 -44.89
CA VAL A 63 -4.10 2.65 -44.69
C VAL A 63 -4.41 1.15 -44.80
N VAL A 64 -3.84 0.44 -45.78
CA VAL A 64 -4.04 -1.02 -45.90
C VAL A 64 -3.39 -1.78 -44.73
N LEU A 65 -2.25 -1.32 -44.22
CA LEU A 65 -1.61 -1.90 -43.04
C LEU A 65 -2.48 -1.69 -41.78
N SER A 66 -3.07 -0.51 -41.59
CA SER A 66 -4.07 -0.25 -40.55
C SER A 66 -5.24 -1.22 -40.63
N GLU A 67 -5.85 -1.40 -41.81
CA GLU A 67 -6.98 -2.33 -41.98
C GLU A 67 -6.61 -3.80 -41.75
N LEU A 68 -5.34 -4.16 -41.97
CA LEU A 68 -4.81 -5.50 -41.67
C LEU A 68 -4.49 -5.71 -40.17
N GLY A 69 -4.63 -4.66 -39.33
CA GLY A 69 -4.24 -4.68 -37.93
C GLY A 69 -2.72 -4.56 -37.72
N GLU A 70 -1.95 -4.25 -38.76
CA GLU A 70 -0.50 -4.04 -38.69
C GLU A 70 -0.19 -2.58 -38.29
N TYR A 71 -0.76 -2.14 -37.17
CA TYR A 71 -0.76 -0.73 -36.73
C TYR A 71 0.63 -0.13 -36.56
N GLN A 72 1.60 -0.90 -36.06
CA GLN A 72 2.98 -0.44 -35.87
C GLN A 72 3.66 -0.13 -37.21
N ALA A 73 3.59 -1.05 -38.16
CA ALA A 73 4.15 -0.86 -39.51
C ALA A 73 3.42 0.27 -40.26
N SER A 74 2.12 0.41 -40.05
CA SER A 74 1.35 1.55 -40.56
C SER A 74 1.83 2.87 -39.98
N ASN A 75 2.07 2.94 -38.66
CA ASN A 75 2.52 4.16 -37.99
C ASN A 75 3.91 4.58 -38.47
N GLU A 76 4.81 3.64 -38.71
CA GLU A 76 6.12 3.94 -39.32
C GLU A 76 5.98 4.69 -40.66
N TRP A 77 5.05 4.25 -41.51
CA TRP A 77 4.78 4.92 -42.78
C TRP A 77 4.12 6.28 -42.62
N PHE A 78 3.08 6.42 -41.78
CA PHE A 78 2.44 7.72 -41.54
C PHE A 78 3.42 8.74 -40.93
N LEU A 79 4.25 8.32 -39.98
CA LEU A 79 5.30 9.17 -39.41
C LEU A 79 6.34 9.58 -40.45
N LYS A 80 6.73 8.67 -41.35
CA LYS A 80 7.63 9.00 -42.46
C LYS A 80 7.00 10.00 -43.43
N ILE A 81 5.72 9.87 -43.74
CA ILE A 81 5.02 10.80 -44.65
C ILE A 81 5.06 12.22 -44.09
N ILE A 82 4.61 12.41 -42.84
CA ILE A 82 4.56 13.74 -42.22
C ILE A 82 5.94 14.36 -41.97
N ALA A 83 7.00 13.53 -41.85
CA ALA A 83 8.36 14.00 -41.55
C ALA A 83 9.19 14.27 -42.81
N GLU A 84 9.01 13.47 -43.87
CA GLU A 84 9.95 13.43 -45.00
C GLU A 84 9.32 13.61 -46.38
N LEU A 85 8.07 13.18 -46.59
CA LEU A 85 7.47 13.12 -47.93
C LEU A 85 6.48 14.25 -48.20
N ASP A 86 5.49 14.40 -47.31
CA ASP A 86 4.44 15.41 -47.42
C ASP A 86 3.98 15.85 -46.03
N PRO A 87 4.59 16.91 -45.47
CA PRO A 87 4.21 17.46 -44.18
C PRO A 87 2.81 18.07 -44.10
N ASP A 88 2.15 18.30 -45.24
CA ASP A 88 0.82 18.91 -45.34
C ASP A 88 -0.28 17.85 -45.55
N MET A 89 0.07 16.56 -45.65
CA MET A 89 -0.88 15.44 -45.70
C MET A 89 -1.50 15.18 -44.31
N ASN A 90 -2.38 16.08 -43.91
CA ASN A 90 -2.95 16.15 -42.55
C ASN A 90 -3.76 14.89 -42.18
N GLU A 91 -4.31 14.15 -43.15
CA GLU A 91 -5.03 12.89 -42.92
C GLU A 91 -4.17 11.83 -42.21
N CYS A 92 -2.83 11.92 -42.32
CA CYS A 92 -1.93 11.03 -41.58
C CYS A 92 -2.11 11.13 -40.06
N PHE A 93 -2.45 12.32 -39.53
CA PHE A 93 -2.69 12.51 -38.11
C PHE A 93 -3.94 11.76 -37.62
N TYR A 94 -5.02 11.77 -38.41
CA TYR A 94 -6.22 10.99 -38.16
C TYR A 94 -5.93 9.48 -38.09
N PHE A 95 -5.18 8.95 -39.07
CA PHE A 95 -4.86 7.52 -39.08
C PHE A 95 -3.90 7.11 -37.97
N LEU A 96 -2.93 7.97 -37.61
CA LEU A 96 -2.07 7.76 -36.45
C LEU A 96 -2.90 7.70 -35.15
N ALA A 97 -3.83 8.64 -34.95
CA ALA A 97 -4.70 8.67 -33.78
C ALA A 97 -5.48 7.35 -33.62
N ASN A 98 -6.12 6.88 -34.69
CA ASN A 98 -6.85 5.61 -34.68
C ASN A 98 -5.96 4.39 -34.42
N ASN A 99 -4.79 4.34 -35.06
CA ASN A 99 -3.85 3.23 -34.85
C ASN A 99 -3.32 3.18 -33.41
N TYR A 100 -3.00 4.33 -32.81
CA TYR A 100 -2.57 4.39 -31.41
C TYR A 100 -3.72 4.01 -30.45
N ALA A 101 -4.95 4.41 -30.74
CA ALA A 101 -6.13 3.99 -29.97
C ALA A 101 -6.30 2.46 -30.00
N HIS A 102 -6.15 1.82 -31.17
CA HIS A 102 -6.17 0.36 -31.29
C HIS A 102 -5.03 -0.36 -30.57
N LEU A 103 -3.89 0.30 -30.39
CA LEU A 103 -2.77 -0.22 -29.59
C LEU A 103 -2.94 -0.01 -28.08
N GLY A 104 -3.99 0.69 -27.63
CA GLY A 104 -4.21 1.08 -26.24
C GLY A 104 -3.31 2.23 -25.77
N LEU A 105 -2.64 2.91 -26.70
CA LEU A 105 -1.75 4.04 -26.43
C LEU A 105 -2.54 5.34 -26.52
N PHE A 106 -3.43 5.55 -25.55
CA PHE A 106 -4.44 6.60 -25.59
C PHE A 106 -3.88 8.02 -25.54
N ARG A 107 -2.75 8.25 -24.83
CA ARG A 107 -2.08 9.56 -24.77
C ARG A 107 -1.53 9.96 -26.15
N GLU A 108 -0.91 9.03 -26.86
CA GLU A 108 -0.44 9.23 -28.23
C GLU A 108 -1.61 9.41 -29.20
N ALA A 109 -2.67 8.63 -29.04
CA ALA A 109 -3.88 8.76 -29.84
C ALA A 109 -4.49 10.17 -29.72
N MET A 110 -4.62 10.67 -28.48
CA MET A 110 -5.14 12.01 -28.19
C MET A 110 -4.28 13.10 -28.84
N ASN A 111 -2.96 13.03 -28.68
CA ASN A 111 -2.02 13.99 -29.26
C ASN A 111 -2.13 14.09 -30.79
N TYR A 112 -2.31 12.96 -31.49
CA TYR A 112 -2.47 12.97 -32.94
C TYR A 112 -3.87 13.39 -33.39
N ALA A 113 -4.91 13.11 -32.60
CA ALA A 113 -6.26 13.59 -32.82
C ALA A 113 -6.33 15.14 -32.71
N GLU A 114 -5.78 15.71 -31.64
CA GLU A 114 -5.69 17.16 -31.44
C GLU A 114 -4.93 17.85 -32.59
N LYS A 115 -3.78 17.29 -33.00
CA LYS A 115 -3.02 17.80 -34.14
C LYS A 115 -3.79 17.80 -35.46
N TYR A 116 -4.69 16.83 -35.67
CA TYR A 116 -5.54 16.83 -36.85
C TYR A 116 -6.50 18.02 -36.81
N LEU A 117 -7.24 18.21 -35.71
CA LEU A 117 -8.19 19.31 -35.56
C LEU A 117 -7.53 20.70 -35.53
N GLU A 118 -6.30 20.81 -35.01
CA GLU A 118 -5.52 22.06 -35.07
C GLU A 118 -5.22 22.50 -36.51
N ARG A 119 -5.05 21.53 -37.43
CA ARG A 119 -4.69 21.78 -38.83
C ARG A 119 -5.89 21.82 -39.76
N GLU A 120 -6.86 20.94 -39.55
CA GLU A 120 -8.07 20.78 -40.34
C GLU A 120 -9.33 20.85 -39.44
N PRO A 121 -9.68 22.03 -38.88
CA PRO A 121 -10.85 22.16 -37.99
C PRO A 121 -12.17 21.77 -38.67
N ASP A 122 -12.29 22.03 -39.97
CA ASP A 122 -13.45 21.67 -40.81
C ASP A 122 -13.10 20.52 -41.78
N GLY A 123 -12.12 19.69 -41.41
CA GLY A 123 -11.60 18.58 -42.21
C GLY A 123 -12.60 17.45 -42.45
N SER A 124 -12.34 16.60 -43.44
CA SER A 124 -13.23 15.48 -43.78
C SER A 124 -13.39 14.43 -42.69
N PHE A 125 -12.46 14.40 -41.72
CA PHE A 125 -12.50 13.49 -40.57
C PHE A 125 -12.73 14.24 -39.24
N ALA A 126 -13.10 15.53 -39.27
CA ALA A 126 -13.20 16.32 -38.05
C ALA A 126 -14.22 15.74 -37.06
N GLU A 127 -15.41 15.35 -37.54
CA GLU A 127 -16.46 14.71 -36.73
C GLU A 127 -15.96 13.38 -36.13
N GLU A 128 -15.32 12.52 -36.93
CA GLU A 128 -14.78 11.24 -36.44
C GLU A 128 -13.63 11.42 -35.44
N VAL A 129 -12.85 12.50 -35.56
CA VAL A 129 -11.79 12.82 -34.60
C VAL A 129 -12.35 13.37 -33.30
N GLU A 130 -13.38 14.21 -33.36
CA GLU A 130 -14.11 14.68 -32.17
C GLU A 130 -14.71 13.49 -31.40
N ASP A 131 -15.40 12.58 -32.10
CA ASP A 131 -15.93 11.34 -31.51
C ASP A 131 -14.82 10.48 -30.86
N LEU A 132 -13.65 10.39 -31.51
CA LEU A 132 -12.49 9.66 -30.98
C LEU A 132 -11.94 10.34 -29.72
N ILE A 133 -11.81 11.66 -29.70
CA ILE A 133 -11.35 12.44 -28.55
C ILE A 133 -12.29 12.23 -27.36
N ASP A 134 -13.60 12.31 -27.59
CA ASP A 134 -14.61 12.08 -26.56
C ASP A 134 -14.45 10.68 -25.94
N LEU A 135 -14.28 9.65 -26.77
CA LEU A 135 -14.03 8.29 -26.29
C LEU A 135 -12.72 8.16 -25.51
N LEU A 136 -11.63 8.72 -26.04
CA LEU A 136 -10.30 8.66 -25.42
C LEU A 136 -10.25 9.41 -24.08
N SER A 137 -11.03 10.49 -23.94
CA SER A 137 -11.08 11.29 -22.72
C SER A 137 -11.60 10.49 -21.52
N ILE A 138 -12.65 9.68 -21.75
CA ILE A 138 -13.24 8.81 -20.72
C ILE A 138 -12.24 7.73 -20.29
N GLU A 139 -11.59 7.07 -21.26
CA GLU A 139 -10.60 6.02 -20.97
C GLU A 139 -9.37 6.58 -20.24
N GLN A 140 -8.93 7.79 -20.59
CA GLN A 140 -7.80 8.43 -19.93
C GLN A 140 -8.14 8.83 -18.49
N GLU A 141 -9.34 9.37 -18.22
CA GLU A 141 -9.78 9.70 -16.87
C GLU A 141 -9.77 8.47 -15.96
N VAL A 142 -10.28 7.33 -16.44
CA VAL A 142 -10.26 6.05 -15.71
C VAL A 142 -8.84 5.57 -15.42
N LEU A 143 -7.91 5.73 -16.38
CA LEU A 143 -6.52 5.33 -16.20
C LEU A 143 -5.79 6.22 -15.20
N ASP A 144 -5.98 7.54 -15.30
CA ASP A 144 -5.35 8.50 -14.39
C ASP A 144 -5.88 8.30 -12.95
N ASP A 145 -7.17 7.99 -12.77
CA ASP A 145 -7.76 7.63 -11.48
C ASP A 145 -7.17 6.33 -10.91
N GLN A 146 -6.93 5.31 -11.74
CA GLN A 146 -6.29 4.06 -11.31
C GLN A 146 -4.83 4.27 -10.91
N GLU A 147 -4.07 5.05 -11.69
CA GLU A 147 -2.68 5.39 -11.38
C GLU A 147 -2.61 6.14 -10.04
N ASP A 148 -3.48 7.14 -9.84
CA ASP A 148 -3.54 7.91 -8.60
C ASP A 148 -3.95 7.05 -7.39
N LEU A 149 -4.93 6.16 -7.55
CA LEU A 149 -5.34 5.22 -6.51
C LEU A 149 -4.17 4.33 -6.06
N ILE A 150 -3.40 3.77 -7.00
CA ILE A 150 -2.23 2.92 -6.72
C ILE A 150 -1.17 3.72 -5.95
N ILE A 151 -0.86 4.95 -6.40
CA ILE A 151 0.13 5.82 -5.76
C ILE A 151 -0.30 6.15 -4.32
N LYS A 152 -1.56 6.53 -4.12
CA LYS A 152 -2.12 6.85 -2.79
C LYS A 152 -2.12 5.62 -1.87
N GLN A 153 -2.47 4.45 -2.40
CA GLN A 153 -2.44 3.19 -1.64
C GLN A 153 -1.03 2.84 -1.17
N GLU A 154 -0.03 2.91 -2.06
CA GLU A 154 1.37 2.63 -1.71
C GLU A 154 1.87 3.61 -0.65
N LYS A 155 1.58 4.90 -0.83
CA LYS A 155 1.92 5.95 0.13
C LYS A 155 1.29 5.69 1.50
N ALA A 156 0.01 5.36 1.55
CA ALA A 156 -0.67 5.04 2.80
C ALA A 156 -0.05 3.81 3.49
N ARG A 157 0.26 2.74 2.74
CA ARG A 157 0.91 1.54 3.30
C ARG A 157 2.27 1.87 3.91
N MET A 158 3.11 2.60 3.18
CA MET A 158 4.44 3.02 3.65
C MET A 158 4.38 3.87 4.92
N LEU A 159 3.40 4.78 5.03
CA LEU A 159 3.21 5.60 6.22
C LEU A 159 2.77 4.75 7.43
N LEU A 160 1.89 3.77 7.23
CA LEU A 160 1.47 2.83 8.28
C LEU A 160 2.63 1.95 8.76
N GLU A 161 3.44 1.41 7.84
CA GLU A 161 4.61 0.58 8.16
C GLU A 161 5.66 1.36 8.98
N LYS A 162 5.82 2.66 8.71
CA LYS A 162 6.70 3.55 9.48
C LYS A 162 6.12 4.02 10.81
N GLY A 163 4.85 3.70 11.10
CA GLY A 163 4.14 4.21 12.28
C GLY A 163 3.75 5.68 12.19
N GLU A 164 3.83 6.30 11.00
CA GLU A 164 3.42 7.68 10.74
C GLU A 164 1.89 7.79 10.57
N PHE A 165 1.13 7.34 11.59
CA PHE A 165 -0.32 7.13 11.51
C PHE A 165 -1.11 8.41 11.18
N LEU A 166 -0.70 9.58 11.68
CA LEU A 166 -1.38 10.85 11.38
C LEU A 166 -1.30 11.22 9.90
N ALA A 167 -0.12 11.06 9.29
CA ALA A 167 0.06 11.30 7.86
C ALA A 167 -0.71 10.25 7.04
N ALA A 168 -0.73 8.99 7.49
CA ALA A 168 -1.51 7.93 6.87
C ALA A 168 -3.01 8.26 6.88
N ILE A 169 -3.56 8.71 8.02
CA ILE A 169 -4.96 9.13 8.16
C ILE A 169 -5.32 10.17 7.13
N HIS A 170 -4.49 11.21 6.95
CA HIS A 170 -4.78 12.26 5.98
C HIS A 170 -4.88 11.72 4.55
N VAL A 171 -3.95 10.84 4.14
CA VAL A 171 -4.01 10.21 2.81
C VAL A 171 -5.24 9.32 2.67
N LEU A 172 -5.54 8.52 3.70
CA LEU A 172 -6.65 7.57 3.69
C LEU A 172 -8.03 8.24 3.73
N GLU A 173 -8.18 9.36 4.43
CA GLU A 173 -9.40 10.19 4.41
C GLU A 173 -9.67 10.73 3.00
N THR A 174 -8.64 11.21 2.31
CA THR A 174 -8.75 11.65 0.91
C THR A 174 -9.15 10.49 0.00
N MET A 175 -8.50 9.33 0.14
CA MET A 175 -8.85 8.13 -0.66
C MET A 175 -10.30 7.68 -0.45
N VAL A 176 -10.80 7.73 0.78
CA VAL A 176 -12.18 7.37 1.10
C VAL A 176 -13.20 8.34 0.48
N GLN A 177 -12.83 9.61 0.28
CA GLN A 177 -13.69 10.61 -0.38
C GLN A 177 -13.69 10.45 -1.90
N GLU A 178 -12.53 10.24 -2.50
CA GLU A 178 -12.37 10.09 -3.95
C GLU A 178 -12.81 8.71 -4.45
N PHE A 179 -12.61 7.66 -3.65
CA PHE A 179 -12.92 6.27 -3.99
C PHE A 179 -13.82 5.62 -2.92
N PRO A 180 -15.13 5.97 -2.85
CA PRO A 180 -16.03 5.54 -1.77
C PRO A 180 -16.27 4.03 -1.65
N GLU A 181 -15.95 3.25 -2.68
CA GLU A 181 -16.11 1.78 -2.69
C GLU A 181 -14.78 1.04 -2.43
N PHE A 182 -13.68 1.77 -2.23
CA PHE A 182 -12.36 1.18 -2.01
C PHE A 182 -12.16 0.75 -0.55
N TRP A 183 -12.75 -0.38 -0.16
CA TRP A 183 -12.77 -0.89 1.22
C TRP A 183 -11.39 -1.04 1.89
N SER A 184 -10.34 -1.25 1.10
CA SER A 184 -8.98 -1.34 1.64
C SER A 184 -8.55 -0.04 2.35
N ALA A 185 -8.92 1.13 1.80
CA ALA A 185 -8.64 2.42 2.44
C ALA A 185 -9.40 2.55 3.77
N TYR A 186 -10.68 2.18 3.83
CA TYR A 186 -11.45 2.20 5.08
C TYR A 186 -10.83 1.29 6.15
N ASN A 187 -10.43 0.07 5.77
CA ASN A 187 -9.80 -0.88 6.69
C ASN A 187 -8.48 -0.35 7.27
N ASN A 188 -7.65 0.25 6.41
CA ASN A 188 -6.40 0.87 6.81
C ASN A 188 -6.62 2.16 7.62
N LEU A 189 -7.69 2.91 7.33
CA LEU A 189 -8.06 4.12 8.07
C LEU A 189 -8.52 3.78 9.49
N ALA A 190 -9.40 2.77 9.64
CA ALA A 190 -9.81 2.26 10.94
C ALA A 190 -8.59 1.80 11.75
N LEU A 191 -7.68 1.07 11.10
CA LEU A 191 -6.43 0.63 11.72
C LEU A 191 -5.59 1.83 12.20
N ALA A 192 -5.40 2.84 11.35
CA ALA A 192 -4.64 4.04 11.71
C ALA A 192 -5.25 4.80 12.91
N TYR A 193 -6.58 4.96 12.94
CA TYR A 193 -7.26 5.57 14.09
C TYR A 193 -7.10 4.74 15.36
N PHE A 194 -7.17 3.42 15.26
CA PHE A 194 -6.97 2.53 16.39
C PHE A 194 -5.56 2.66 16.98
N TYR A 195 -4.52 2.64 16.12
CA TYR A 195 -3.14 2.88 16.55
C TYR A 195 -2.94 4.25 17.20
N MET A 196 -3.74 5.25 16.83
CA MET A 196 -3.74 6.59 17.41
C MET A 196 -4.54 6.70 18.73
N GLY A 197 -5.09 5.60 19.24
CA GLY A 197 -5.91 5.57 20.46
C GLY A 197 -7.36 6.01 20.25
N ASN A 198 -7.77 6.30 19.01
CA ASN A 198 -9.16 6.65 18.70
C ASN A 198 -9.97 5.39 18.33
N ALA A 199 -10.16 4.54 19.34
CA ALA A 199 -10.87 3.27 19.18
C ALA A 199 -12.34 3.46 18.75
N GLU A 200 -13.02 4.49 19.25
CA GLU A 200 -14.42 4.78 18.90
C GLU A 200 -14.58 5.06 17.40
N ARG A 201 -13.77 5.97 16.85
CA ARG A 201 -13.82 6.27 15.41
C ARG A 201 -13.39 5.08 14.56
N ALA A 202 -12.42 4.31 15.03
CA ALA A 202 -11.99 3.08 14.35
C ALA A 202 -13.14 2.05 14.25
N GLN A 203 -13.89 1.85 15.34
CA GLN A 203 -15.05 0.94 15.35
C GLN A 203 -16.18 1.46 14.46
N GLN A 204 -16.50 2.76 14.49
CA GLN A 204 -17.51 3.37 13.61
C GLN A 204 -17.19 3.11 12.12
N ILE A 205 -15.94 3.26 11.71
CA ILE A 205 -15.52 2.97 10.34
C ILE A 205 -15.71 1.48 10.00
N LEU A 206 -15.36 0.57 10.91
CA LEU A 206 -15.58 -0.86 10.67
C LEU A 206 -17.07 -1.22 10.64
N ASP A 207 -17.91 -0.57 11.45
CA ASP A 207 -19.36 -0.72 11.44
C ASP A 207 -19.92 -0.31 10.07
N ASP A 208 -19.53 0.85 9.54
CA ASP A 208 -19.92 1.31 8.21
C ASP A 208 -19.49 0.34 7.10
N VAL A 209 -18.26 -0.18 7.16
CA VAL A 209 -17.74 -1.15 6.18
C VAL A 209 -18.54 -2.44 6.25
N LEU A 210 -18.84 -2.95 7.45
CA LEU A 210 -19.51 -4.23 7.63
C LEU A 210 -21.03 -4.14 7.45
N GLU A 211 -21.64 -2.96 7.57
CA GLU A 211 -23.02 -2.73 7.14
C GLU A 211 -23.15 -2.87 5.62
N LYS A 212 -22.22 -2.27 4.86
CA LYS A 212 -22.24 -2.28 3.38
C LYS A 212 -21.66 -3.57 2.79
N ASN A 213 -20.70 -4.17 3.47
CA ASN A 213 -20.01 -5.40 3.06
C ASN A 213 -19.80 -6.34 4.26
N PRO A 214 -20.84 -7.08 4.69
CA PRO A 214 -20.77 -7.96 5.86
C PRO A 214 -19.70 -9.05 5.80
N GLY A 215 -19.26 -9.43 4.60
CA GLY A 215 -18.24 -10.45 4.37
C GLY A 215 -16.81 -9.90 4.27
N ASN A 216 -16.58 -8.62 4.57
CA ASN A 216 -15.27 -8.01 4.46
C ASN A 216 -14.30 -8.61 5.49
N LEU A 217 -13.46 -9.54 5.04
CA LEU A 217 -12.53 -10.28 5.89
C LEU A 217 -11.55 -9.35 6.62
N HIS A 218 -11.06 -8.31 5.95
CA HIS A 218 -10.11 -7.37 6.53
C HIS A 218 -10.76 -6.58 7.68
N ALA A 219 -12.01 -6.15 7.52
CA ALA A 219 -12.77 -5.46 8.57
C ALA A 219 -13.03 -6.38 9.76
N LEU A 220 -13.46 -7.63 9.53
CA LEU A 220 -13.67 -8.62 10.60
C LEU A 220 -12.37 -8.94 11.35
N CYS A 221 -11.25 -9.12 10.63
CA CYS A 221 -9.94 -9.31 11.23
C CYS A 221 -9.52 -8.09 12.06
N ASN A 222 -9.71 -6.88 11.55
CA ASN A 222 -9.37 -5.66 12.29
C ASN A 222 -10.25 -5.52 13.54
N ARG A 223 -11.56 -5.84 13.46
CA ARG A 223 -12.45 -5.85 14.62
C ARG A 223 -11.97 -6.83 15.69
N LEU A 224 -11.61 -8.06 15.30
CA LEU A 224 -11.05 -9.05 16.21
C LEU A 224 -9.77 -8.53 16.90
N VAL A 225 -8.87 -7.91 16.14
CA VAL A 225 -7.65 -7.30 16.68
C VAL A 225 -7.97 -6.17 17.65
N PHE A 226 -8.92 -5.28 17.32
CA PHE A 226 -9.31 -4.16 18.17
C PHE A 226 -9.91 -4.67 19.49
N SER A 227 -10.84 -5.62 19.43
CA SER A 227 -11.43 -6.25 20.62
C SER A 227 -10.38 -6.91 21.50
N HIS A 228 -9.34 -7.52 20.91
CA HIS A 228 -8.24 -8.10 21.66
C HIS A 228 -7.44 -7.05 22.45
N TYR A 229 -7.07 -5.94 21.80
CA TYR A 229 -6.36 -4.84 22.47
C TYR A 229 -7.22 -4.10 23.50
N LEU A 230 -8.54 -4.04 23.29
CA LEU A 230 -9.50 -3.48 24.24
C LEU A 230 -9.87 -4.46 25.38
N GLN A 231 -9.33 -5.67 25.37
CA GLN A 231 -9.57 -6.73 26.37
C GLN A 231 -11.04 -7.18 26.44
N GLU A 232 -11.73 -7.16 25.32
CA GLU A 232 -13.13 -7.59 25.18
C GLU A 232 -13.21 -9.10 24.91
N GLU A 233 -12.80 -9.91 25.89
CA GLU A 233 -12.58 -11.36 25.74
C GLU A 233 -13.77 -12.14 25.14
N GLU A 234 -15.01 -11.78 25.50
CA GLU A 234 -16.21 -12.42 24.94
C GLU A 234 -16.33 -12.17 23.43
N GLN A 235 -16.02 -10.95 22.99
CA GLN A 235 -16.10 -10.57 21.58
C GLN A 235 -14.94 -11.19 20.79
N VAL A 236 -13.74 -11.24 21.38
CA VAL A 236 -12.57 -11.92 20.81
C VAL A 236 -12.90 -13.39 20.53
N GLN A 237 -13.44 -14.10 21.51
CA GLN A 237 -13.80 -15.50 21.35
C GLN A 237 -14.86 -15.70 20.26
N ARG A 238 -15.92 -14.89 20.27
CA ARG A 238 -17.00 -14.97 19.28
C ARG A 238 -16.49 -14.74 17.86
N LEU A 239 -15.75 -13.65 17.63
CA LEU A 239 -15.20 -13.30 16.32
C LEU A 239 -14.16 -14.32 15.84
N ALA A 240 -13.32 -14.84 16.75
CA ALA A 240 -12.35 -15.87 16.42
C ALA A 240 -13.05 -17.16 15.94
N ASP A 241 -14.14 -17.56 16.59
CA ASP A 241 -14.92 -18.74 16.20
C ASP A 241 -15.65 -18.55 14.87
N GLU A 242 -16.21 -17.35 14.62
CA GLU A 242 -16.79 -17.00 13.31
C GLU A 242 -15.74 -17.05 12.18
N LEU A 243 -14.58 -16.42 12.40
CA LEU A 243 -13.48 -16.40 11.43
C LEU A 243 -12.85 -17.78 11.22
N ALA A 244 -12.90 -18.67 12.21
CA ALA A 244 -12.39 -20.03 12.09
C ALA A 244 -13.12 -20.86 11.02
N CYS A 245 -14.39 -20.53 10.75
CA CYS A 245 -15.22 -21.13 9.71
C CYS A 245 -14.96 -20.55 8.31
N VAL A 246 -14.22 -19.46 8.19
CA VAL A 246 -13.91 -18.84 6.90
C VAL A 246 -12.75 -19.57 6.22
N HIS A 247 -12.92 -19.93 4.95
CA HIS A 247 -11.91 -20.61 4.14
C HIS A 247 -11.53 -19.77 2.91
N PRO A 248 -10.49 -18.91 3.00
CA PRO A 248 -10.16 -18.05 1.88
C PRO A 248 -9.51 -18.78 0.69
N PHE A 249 -9.88 -18.35 -0.51
CA PHE A 249 -9.23 -18.78 -1.75
C PHE A 249 -7.90 -18.06 -1.99
N LEU A 250 -7.86 -16.75 -1.76
CA LEU A 250 -6.69 -15.89 -2.00
C LEU A 250 -5.60 -16.11 -0.94
N ILE A 251 -4.34 -16.09 -1.38
CA ILE A 251 -3.15 -16.23 -0.51
C ILE A 251 -3.08 -15.10 0.52
N GLU A 252 -3.32 -13.87 0.08
CA GLU A 252 -3.32 -12.67 0.94
C GLU A 252 -4.30 -12.82 2.12
N HIS A 253 -5.52 -13.28 1.87
CA HIS A 253 -6.53 -13.49 2.90
C HIS A 253 -6.17 -14.63 3.87
N ARG A 254 -5.51 -15.68 3.39
CA ARG A 254 -4.98 -16.74 4.28
C ARG A 254 -3.88 -16.19 5.18
N TYR A 255 -3.02 -15.33 4.64
CA TYR A 255 -1.99 -14.69 5.44
C TYR A 255 -2.61 -13.75 6.48
N LYS A 256 -3.54 -12.89 6.09
CA LYS A 256 -4.26 -12.00 7.00
C LYS A 256 -4.93 -12.76 8.13
N LEU A 257 -5.68 -13.83 7.84
CA LEU A 257 -6.28 -14.68 8.88
C LEU A 257 -5.22 -15.31 9.79
N GLY A 258 -4.18 -15.89 9.20
CA GLY A 258 -3.09 -16.53 9.95
C GLY A 258 -2.39 -15.57 10.92
N ALA A 259 -2.01 -14.38 10.43
CA ALA A 259 -1.40 -13.33 11.22
C ALA A 259 -2.34 -12.79 12.30
N THR A 260 -3.62 -12.57 11.96
CA THR A 260 -4.63 -12.10 12.93
C THR A 260 -4.84 -13.11 14.05
N PHE A 261 -4.98 -14.41 13.76
CA PHE A 261 -5.08 -15.43 14.79
C PHE A 261 -3.81 -15.53 15.66
N ALA A 262 -2.63 -15.39 15.05
CA ALA A 262 -1.36 -15.42 15.78
C ALA A 262 -1.27 -14.22 16.75
N LEU A 263 -1.69 -13.04 16.30
CA LEU A 263 -1.70 -11.81 17.08
C LEU A 263 -2.59 -11.95 18.32
N VAL A 264 -3.80 -12.50 18.17
CA VAL A 264 -4.73 -12.70 19.30
C VAL A 264 -4.45 -13.97 20.11
N GLY A 265 -3.31 -14.64 19.89
CA GLY A 265 -2.87 -15.82 20.65
C GLY A 265 -3.55 -17.15 20.28
N ARG A 266 -4.41 -17.18 19.27
CA ARG A 266 -5.02 -18.41 18.72
C ARG A 266 -4.05 -19.12 17.76
N PHE A 267 -2.92 -19.56 18.32
CA PHE A 267 -1.84 -20.21 17.57
C PHE A 267 -2.27 -21.49 16.86
N ASP A 268 -3.28 -22.18 17.37
CA ASP A 268 -3.91 -23.35 16.75
C ASP A 268 -4.48 -23.01 15.35
N LEU A 269 -5.28 -21.95 15.26
CA LEU A 269 -5.90 -21.48 14.03
C LEU A 269 -4.88 -20.79 13.12
N ALA A 270 -3.96 -20.02 13.70
CA ALA A 270 -2.89 -19.36 12.96
C ALA A 270 -2.01 -20.38 12.22
N PHE A 271 -1.58 -21.43 12.93
CA PHE A 271 -0.70 -22.45 12.38
C PHE A 271 -1.31 -23.18 11.19
N LYS A 272 -2.63 -23.44 11.20
CA LYS A 272 -3.36 -24.05 10.07
C LYS A 272 -3.11 -23.27 8.77
N TRP A 273 -3.26 -21.95 8.80
CA TRP A 273 -3.14 -21.11 7.61
C TRP A 273 -1.68 -20.82 7.22
N LEU A 274 -0.85 -20.43 8.18
CA LEU A 274 0.55 -20.08 7.94
C LEU A 274 1.35 -21.30 7.45
N ARG A 275 1.11 -22.49 8.03
CA ARG A 275 1.73 -23.74 7.55
C ARG A 275 1.28 -24.11 6.15
N HIS A 276 0.00 -23.90 5.81
CA HIS A 276 -0.48 -24.17 4.46
C HIS A 276 0.25 -23.29 3.45
N LEU A 277 0.39 -21.99 3.73
CA LEU A 277 1.15 -21.05 2.89
C LEU A 277 2.61 -21.49 2.73
N TYR A 278 3.28 -21.82 3.83
CA TYR A 278 4.65 -22.32 3.81
C TYR A 278 4.79 -23.57 2.92
N LYS A 279 3.86 -24.52 3.02
CA LYS A 279 3.89 -25.77 2.23
C LYS A 279 3.73 -25.56 0.72
N ILE A 280 2.99 -24.54 0.29
CA ILE A 280 2.81 -24.23 -1.13
C ILE A 280 3.96 -23.36 -1.69
N GLY A 281 5.00 -23.10 -0.90
CA GLY A 281 6.16 -22.32 -1.31
C GLY A 281 5.93 -20.81 -1.29
N PHE A 282 4.98 -20.32 -0.47
CA PHE A 282 4.84 -18.88 -0.25
C PHE A 282 6.10 -18.36 0.46
N ASP A 283 6.78 -17.40 -0.19
CA ASP A 283 7.92 -16.70 0.37
C ASP A 283 7.45 -15.37 0.94
N GLY A 284 7.29 -15.32 2.26
CA GLY A 284 6.80 -14.15 2.99
C GLY A 284 7.92 -13.24 3.47
N ASP A 285 7.53 -12.10 4.04
CA ASP A 285 8.42 -11.21 4.77
C ASP A 285 8.78 -11.78 6.15
N TYR A 286 9.64 -11.06 6.88
CA TYR A 286 10.03 -11.46 8.24
C TYR A 286 8.80 -11.62 9.15
N SER A 287 7.75 -10.80 8.97
CA SER A 287 6.51 -10.86 9.74
C SER A 287 5.80 -12.20 9.56
N PHE A 288 5.73 -12.71 8.33
CA PHE A 288 5.17 -14.03 8.04
C PHE A 288 5.94 -15.14 8.78
N TYR A 289 7.27 -15.14 8.65
CA TYR A 289 8.12 -16.14 9.30
C TYR A 289 8.09 -16.02 10.83
N TYR A 290 7.97 -14.80 11.37
CA TYR A 290 7.80 -14.54 12.79
C TYR A 290 6.51 -15.18 13.31
N TRP A 291 5.37 -14.92 12.66
CA TRP A 291 4.10 -15.51 13.06
C TRP A 291 4.06 -17.02 12.87
N LEU A 292 4.71 -17.54 11.82
CA LEU A 292 4.83 -18.98 11.60
C LEU A 292 5.66 -19.64 12.71
N ALA A 293 6.79 -19.02 13.12
CA ALA A 293 7.64 -19.53 14.18
C ALA A 293 6.90 -19.60 15.52
N TYR A 294 6.22 -18.51 15.90
CA TYR A 294 5.40 -18.46 17.12
C TYR A 294 4.29 -19.50 17.09
N SER A 295 3.51 -19.55 16.00
CA SER A 295 2.40 -20.48 15.87
C SER A 295 2.88 -21.94 15.86
N ALA A 296 4.03 -22.23 15.24
CA ALA A 296 4.63 -23.56 15.24
C ALA A 296 5.10 -23.96 16.65
N TYR A 297 5.76 -23.06 17.38
CA TYR A 297 6.28 -23.33 18.72
C TYR A 297 5.15 -23.65 19.71
N TYR A 298 4.14 -22.78 19.81
CA TYR A 298 3.02 -22.95 20.74
C TYR A 298 2.08 -24.12 20.36
N THR A 299 2.21 -24.68 19.15
CA THR A 299 1.51 -25.90 18.73
C THR A 299 2.40 -27.15 18.80
N GLY A 300 3.61 -27.06 19.36
CA GLY A 300 4.53 -28.20 19.59
C GLY A 300 5.40 -28.59 18.39
N HIS A 301 5.44 -27.77 17.33
CA HIS A 301 6.23 -28.01 16.12
C HIS A 301 7.59 -27.29 16.19
N GLU A 302 8.41 -27.62 17.20
CA GLU A 302 9.65 -26.89 17.49
C GLU A 302 10.66 -26.82 16.34
N GLN A 303 10.82 -27.91 15.57
CA GLN A 303 11.77 -27.92 14.45
C GLN A 303 11.38 -26.90 13.38
N LEU A 304 10.10 -26.87 13.01
CA LEU A 304 9.59 -25.90 12.06
C LEU A 304 9.68 -24.47 12.62
N ALA A 305 9.44 -24.30 13.92
CA ALA A 305 9.58 -23.00 14.58
C ALA A 305 11.01 -22.47 14.46
N LYS A 306 12.02 -23.32 14.69
CA LYS A 306 13.45 -22.98 14.53
C LYS A 306 13.81 -22.62 13.08
N THR A 307 13.37 -23.42 12.11
CA THR A 307 13.61 -23.13 10.69
C THR A 307 12.93 -21.83 10.23
N ALA A 308 11.70 -21.57 10.68
CA ALA A 308 11.03 -20.30 10.39
C ALA A 308 11.76 -19.12 11.06
N TRP A 309 12.27 -19.29 12.29
CA TRP A 309 13.01 -18.24 12.97
C TRP A 309 14.36 -17.92 12.32
N GLU A 310 15.06 -18.91 11.75
CA GLU A 310 16.26 -18.68 10.95
C GLU A 310 15.99 -17.68 9.82
N LYS A 311 14.82 -17.78 9.16
CA LYS A 311 14.38 -16.81 8.13
C LYS A 311 14.10 -15.43 8.71
N VAL A 312 13.56 -15.34 9.92
CA VAL A 312 13.41 -14.05 10.62
C VAL A 312 14.77 -13.41 10.86
N MET A 313 15.76 -14.18 11.31
CA MET A 313 17.12 -13.66 11.57
C MET A 313 17.87 -13.27 10.29
N GLU A 314 17.61 -13.93 9.16
CA GLU A 314 18.16 -13.54 7.86
C GLU A 314 17.67 -12.16 7.40
N GLN A 315 16.40 -11.83 7.66
CA GLN A 315 15.77 -10.58 7.20
C GLN A 315 15.82 -9.44 8.24
N SER A 316 15.76 -9.79 9.53
CA SER A 316 15.64 -8.88 10.67
C SER A 316 16.49 -9.33 11.87
N PRO A 317 17.83 -9.17 11.83
CA PRO A 317 18.73 -9.57 12.92
C PRO A 317 18.44 -8.87 14.26
N GLU A 318 17.81 -7.69 14.24
CA GLU A 318 17.39 -6.94 15.43
C GLU A 318 16.33 -7.65 16.28
N LYS A 319 15.69 -8.70 15.75
CA LYS A 319 14.72 -9.53 16.48
C LYS A 319 15.38 -10.61 17.35
N LEU A 320 16.71 -10.71 17.36
CA LEU A 320 17.44 -11.65 18.21
C LEU A 320 17.02 -11.51 19.68
N GLY A 321 16.79 -12.62 20.36
CA GLY A 321 16.32 -12.63 21.76
C GLY A 321 14.80 -12.53 21.90
N GLN A 322 14.05 -12.38 20.80
CA GLN A 322 12.59 -12.42 20.76
C GLN A 322 12.06 -13.78 20.30
N GLU A 323 12.87 -14.84 20.40
CA GLU A 323 12.46 -16.19 20.00
C GLU A 323 11.25 -16.64 20.83
N PRO A 324 10.33 -17.43 20.26
CA PRO A 324 9.20 -17.96 21.03
C PRO A 324 9.63 -18.92 22.16
N TRP A 325 10.86 -19.46 22.12
CA TRP A 325 11.47 -20.27 23.19
C TRP A 325 12.51 -19.53 24.04
N ALA A 326 12.72 -18.22 23.84
CA ALA A 326 13.61 -17.46 24.70
C ALA A 326 13.02 -17.40 26.13
N VAL A 327 13.85 -17.71 27.13
CA VAL A 327 13.52 -17.55 28.55
C VAL A 327 14.41 -16.42 29.08
N PRO A 328 13.87 -15.30 29.60
CA PRO A 328 12.60 -15.21 30.30
C PRO A 328 11.57 -14.31 29.58
N SER A 329 10.30 -14.36 30.01
CA SER A 329 9.22 -13.57 29.39
C SER A 329 9.61 -12.10 29.25
N LYS A 330 9.09 -11.39 28.23
CA LYS A 330 9.33 -9.94 28.05
C LYS A 330 9.17 -9.16 29.36
N LEU A 331 8.22 -9.61 30.18
CA LEU A 331 8.01 -9.17 31.55
C LEU A 331 9.24 -9.32 32.46
N MET A 332 9.82 -10.51 32.53
CA MET A 332 11.00 -10.76 33.36
C MET A 332 12.22 -9.96 32.91
N ARG A 333 12.39 -9.75 31.60
CA ARG A 333 13.43 -8.85 31.08
C ARG A 333 13.35 -7.48 31.74
N TRP A 334 12.15 -6.92 31.86
CA TRP A 334 11.91 -5.64 32.52
C TRP A 334 12.10 -5.71 34.04
N LEU A 335 11.51 -6.72 34.68
CA LEU A 335 11.53 -6.84 36.15
C LEU A 335 12.93 -7.11 36.72
N THR A 336 13.84 -7.68 35.92
CA THR A 336 15.25 -7.90 36.30
C THR A 336 16.19 -6.84 35.72
N SER A 337 15.67 -5.78 35.11
CA SER A 337 16.50 -4.73 34.51
C SER A 337 17.28 -3.93 35.56
N ALA A 338 18.47 -3.48 35.19
CA ALA A 338 19.24 -2.52 36.00
C ALA A 338 18.62 -1.11 35.97
N GLU A 339 17.80 -0.81 34.96
CA GLU A 339 17.10 0.48 34.83
C GLU A 339 15.73 0.43 35.55
N MET A 340 15.57 1.28 36.57
CA MET A 340 14.34 1.34 37.36
C MET A 340 13.09 1.68 36.52
N ALA A 341 13.24 2.49 35.47
CA ALA A 341 12.13 2.85 34.58
C ALA A 341 11.56 1.62 33.85
N GLU A 342 12.42 0.69 33.44
CA GLU A 342 12.01 -0.58 32.85
C GLU A 342 11.31 -1.47 33.87
N VAL A 343 11.81 -1.55 35.11
CA VAL A 343 11.17 -2.31 36.19
C VAL A 343 9.75 -1.80 36.47
N LEU A 344 9.56 -0.48 36.57
CA LEU A 344 8.24 0.13 36.76
C LEU A 344 7.30 -0.11 35.57
N TYR A 345 7.83 -0.04 34.35
CA TYR A 345 7.08 -0.40 33.15
C TYR A 345 6.66 -1.87 33.16
N GLY A 346 7.54 -2.79 33.57
CA GLY A 346 7.20 -4.20 33.72
C GLY A 346 6.06 -4.42 34.72
N LEU A 347 6.12 -3.77 35.88
CA LEU A 347 5.05 -3.83 36.88
C LEU A 347 3.73 -3.25 36.36
N TYR A 348 3.77 -2.15 35.61
CA TYR A 348 2.59 -1.61 34.92
C TYR A 348 2.03 -2.60 33.90
N MET A 349 2.88 -3.24 33.09
CA MET A 349 2.42 -4.23 32.12
C MET A 349 1.75 -5.43 32.79
N MET A 350 2.24 -5.86 33.96
CA MET A 350 1.56 -6.89 34.74
C MET A 350 0.16 -6.50 35.19
N SER A 351 -0.06 -5.23 35.54
CA SER A 351 -1.40 -4.76 35.94
C SER A 351 -2.41 -4.82 34.79
N LYS A 352 -1.92 -4.75 33.55
CA LYS A 352 -2.74 -4.80 32.33
C LYS A 352 -2.94 -6.22 31.80
N SER A 353 -1.98 -7.12 31.96
CA SER A 353 -2.06 -8.50 31.46
C SER A 353 -1.66 -9.51 32.53
N LEU A 354 -2.46 -9.62 33.60
CA LEU A 354 -2.23 -10.61 34.66
C LEU A 354 -2.51 -12.03 34.16
N THR A 355 -1.47 -12.76 33.75
CA THR A 355 -1.56 -14.22 33.63
C THR A 355 -1.21 -14.91 34.96
N ALA A 356 -1.82 -16.07 35.23
CA ALA A 356 -1.55 -16.83 36.45
C ALA A 356 -0.06 -17.22 36.59
N ASP A 357 0.59 -17.55 35.47
CA ASP A 357 2.01 -17.91 35.44
C ASP A 357 2.92 -16.72 35.76
N GLU A 358 2.60 -15.53 35.26
CA GLU A 358 3.37 -14.31 35.54
C GLU A 358 3.24 -13.87 36.99
N LEU A 359 2.06 -14.04 37.60
CA LEU A 359 1.85 -13.76 39.02
C LEU A 359 2.72 -14.67 39.91
N VAL A 360 2.81 -15.96 39.60
CA VAL A 360 3.67 -16.90 40.34
C VAL A 360 5.14 -16.49 40.23
N ARG A 361 5.60 -16.09 39.04
CA ARG A 361 6.98 -15.61 38.84
C ARG A 361 7.27 -14.32 39.59
N TYR A 362 6.34 -13.35 39.55
CA TYR A 362 6.47 -12.12 40.32
C TYR A 362 6.61 -12.39 41.82
N GLN A 363 5.81 -13.31 42.38
CA GLN A 363 5.92 -13.69 43.79
C GLN A 363 7.32 -14.21 44.16
N GLN A 364 8.04 -14.85 43.24
CA GLN A 364 9.39 -15.35 43.47
C GLN A 364 10.44 -14.23 43.53
N ILE A 365 10.26 -13.15 42.75
CA ILE A 365 11.21 -12.02 42.69
C ILE A 365 10.78 -10.80 43.51
N LYS A 366 9.57 -10.79 44.08
CA LYS A 366 9.01 -9.63 44.81
C LYS A 366 9.95 -9.12 45.89
N SER A 367 10.62 -10.01 46.62
CA SER A 367 11.58 -9.65 47.68
C SER A 367 12.89 -9.05 47.16
N GLU A 368 13.23 -9.27 45.89
CA GLU A 368 14.46 -8.79 45.25
C GLU A 368 14.29 -7.42 44.60
N LEU A 369 13.03 -6.97 44.40
CA LEU A 369 12.73 -5.67 43.81
C LEU A 369 13.21 -4.51 44.72
N PRO A 370 13.72 -3.41 44.14
CA PRO A 370 14.04 -2.20 44.88
C PRO A 370 12.84 -1.61 45.62
N ALA A 371 13.07 -0.90 46.74
CA ALA A 371 12.00 -0.35 47.58
C ALA A 371 11.02 0.57 46.82
N SER A 372 11.50 1.38 45.88
CA SER A 372 10.66 2.22 45.01
C SER A 372 9.74 1.41 44.10
N ALA A 373 10.22 0.27 43.57
CA ALA A 373 9.43 -0.65 42.77
C ALA A 373 8.43 -1.43 43.63
N GLN A 374 8.79 -1.78 44.87
CA GLN A 374 7.86 -2.41 45.83
C GLN A 374 6.69 -1.50 46.16
N ALA A 375 6.93 -0.21 46.42
CA ALA A 375 5.86 0.75 46.68
C ALA A 375 4.89 0.89 45.49
N PHE A 376 5.42 0.89 44.25
CA PHE A 376 4.61 0.90 43.04
C PHE A 376 3.83 -0.40 42.85
N ALA A 377 4.46 -1.55 43.10
CA ALA A 377 3.81 -2.86 43.02
C ALA A 377 2.71 -3.03 44.09
N ASP A 378 2.93 -2.52 45.30
CA ASP A 378 1.93 -2.55 46.37
C ASP A 378 0.72 -1.66 46.04
N TYR A 379 0.89 -0.58 45.27
CA TYR A 379 -0.24 0.18 44.72
C TYR A 379 -1.05 -0.64 43.69
N ILE A 380 -0.36 -1.39 42.82
CA ILE A 380 -0.99 -2.20 41.77
C ILE A 380 -1.72 -3.43 42.32
N PHE A 381 -1.08 -4.14 43.25
CA PHE A 381 -1.54 -5.46 43.73
C PHE A 381 -2.06 -5.46 45.18
N GLY A 382 -1.88 -4.38 45.92
CA GLY A 382 -2.28 -4.27 47.32
C GLY A 382 -3.77 -3.94 47.49
N SER A 383 -4.34 -4.37 48.61
CA SER A 383 -5.78 -4.23 48.89
C SER A 383 -6.17 -3.08 49.82
N ASP A 384 -5.24 -2.48 50.58
CA ASP A 384 -5.56 -1.38 51.54
C ASP A 384 -4.32 -0.80 52.26
N ARG A 385 -3.63 0.20 51.67
CA ARG A 385 -2.65 1.05 52.41
C ARG A 385 -2.65 2.47 51.89
N GLU A 386 -2.32 3.44 52.77
CA GLU A 386 -2.15 4.86 52.43
C GLU A 386 -1.33 5.03 51.15
N VAL A 387 -2.01 5.37 50.06
CA VAL A 387 -1.43 5.48 48.73
C VAL A 387 -0.66 6.79 48.63
N SER A 388 0.61 6.73 48.25
CA SER A 388 1.34 7.93 47.85
C SER A 388 0.63 8.54 46.62
N LEU A 389 0.08 9.75 46.76
CA LEU A 389 -0.58 10.46 45.67
C LEU A 389 0.32 10.55 44.43
N THR A 390 1.63 10.69 44.61
CA THR A 390 2.63 10.70 43.54
C THR A 390 2.61 9.40 42.73
N ILE A 391 2.54 8.23 43.38
CA ILE A 391 2.51 6.92 42.72
C ILE A 391 1.20 6.74 41.93
N SER A 392 0.06 7.05 42.57
CA SER A 392 -1.25 6.97 41.92
C SER A 392 -1.34 7.88 40.70
N ASP A 393 -0.87 9.12 40.85
CA ASP A 393 -0.79 10.09 39.76
C ASP A 393 0.15 9.60 38.64
N GLY A 394 1.30 9.02 39.02
CA GLY A 394 2.26 8.45 38.07
C GLY A 394 1.68 7.32 37.23
N TYR A 395 0.92 6.45 37.86
CA TYR A 395 0.20 5.37 37.19
C TYR A 395 -0.92 5.91 36.30
N ALA A 396 -1.69 6.89 36.76
CA ALA A 396 -2.78 7.49 35.97
C ALA A 396 -2.27 8.20 34.70
N VAL A 397 -1.12 8.90 34.78
CA VAL A 397 -0.47 9.44 33.58
C VAL A 397 -0.04 8.33 32.62
N MET A 398 0.52 7.24 33.14
CA MET A 398 0.88 6.09 32.32
C MET A 398 -0.35 5.47 31.65
N ASP A 399 -1.50 5.47 32.33
CA ASP A 399 -2.77 5.01 31.78
C ASP A 399 -3.27 5.88 30.64
N GLU A 400 -3.23 7.20 30.80
CA GLU A 400 -3.53 8.15 29.72
C GLU A 400 -2.58 7.94 28.53
N LEU A 401 -1.29 7.77 28.80
CA LEU A 401 -0.28 7.56 27.76
C LEU A 401 -0.55 6.26 26.99
N TRP A 402 -0.85 5.17 27.70
CA TRP A 402 -1.20 3.87 27.13
C TRP A 402 -2.48 3.92 26.30
N GLN A 403 -3.57 4.48 26.84
CA GLN A 403 -4.85 4.56 26.14
C GLN A 403 -4.78 5.39 24.86
N ARG A 404 -3.97 6.46 24.86
CA ARG A 404 -3.76 7.31 23.67
C ARG A 404 -2.70 6.74 22.72
N ASN A 405 -2.05 5.64 23.09
CA ASN A 405 -1.04 4.95 22.30
C ASN A 405 -1.22 3.43 22.48
N LEU A 406 -2.38 2.89 22.08
CA LEU A 406 -2.79 1.49 22.34
C LEU A 406 -1.79 0.42 21.85
N LEU A 407 -0.93 0.79 20.91
CA LEU A 407 0.13 -0.03 20.32
C LEU A 407 1.52 0.60 20.54
N GLY A 408 1.61 1.43 21.58
CA GLY A 408 2.66 2.39 21.85
C GLY A 408 4.03 1.78 22.06
N ASP A 409 5.01 2.49 21.53
CA ASP A 409 6.43 2.19 21.65
C ASP A 409 6.79 1.96 23.13
N GLU A 410 7.31 0.78 23.44
CA GLU A 410 7.85 0.43 24.76
C GLU A 410 8.79 1.53 25.28
N GLN A 411 9.56 2.17 24.39
CA GLN A 411 10.47 3.25 24.74
C GLN A 411 9.75 4.55 25.14
N LEU A 412 8.56 4.83 24.60
CA LEU A 412 7.74 5.96 25.01
C LEU A 412 7.24 5.76 26.46
N HIS A 413 6.77 4.55 26.77
CA HIS A 413 6.29 4.22 28.11
C HIS A 413 7.43 4.22 29.14
N ILE A 414 8.59 3.67 28.78
CA ILE A 414 9.80 3.75 29.61
C ILE A 414 10.24 5.23 29.78
N ALA A 415 10.13 6.06 28.73
CA ALA A 415 10.44 7.49 28.83
C ALA A 415 9.55 8.21 29.84
N TRP A 416 8.26 7.86 29.95
CA TRP A 416 7.42 8.35 31.04
C TRP A 416 7.97 7.96 32.41
N PHE A 417 8.33 6.69 32.62
CA PHE A 417 8.87 6.27 33.91
C PHE A 417 10.21 6.93 34.26
N ARG A 418 11.04 7.30 33.27
CA ARG A 418 12.23 8.15 33.49
C ARG A 418 11.84 9.54 34.03
N VAL A 419 10.86 10.19 33.40
CA VAL A 419 10.32 11.48 33.87
C VAL A 419 9.75 11.35 35.27
N PHE A 420 8.94 10.33 35.51
CA PHE A 420 8.31 10.04 36.79
C PHE A 420 9.34 9.88 37.90
N LEU A 421 10.37 9.06 37.69
CA LEU A 421 11.43 8.81 38.68
C LEU A 421 12.21 10.10 39.02
N HIS A 422 12.49 10.95 38.04
CA HIS A 422 13.15 12.23 38.29
C HIS A 422 12.23 13.25 38.98
N ALA A 423 10.97 13.34 38.57
CA ALA A 423 10.01 14.29 39.11
C ALA A 423 9.52 13.91 40.52
N ALA A 424 9.37 12.62 40.82
CA ALA A 424 8.94 12.12 42.13
C ALA A 424 9.90 12.51 43.26
N ASN A 425 11.20 12.66 42.96
CA ASN A 425 12.21 13.15 43.91
C ASN A 425 12.09 14.65 44.24
N THR A 426 11.16 15.37 43.60
CA THR A 426 10.97 16.83 43.78
C THR A 426 9.62 17.22 44.38
N GLU A 427 8.91 16.26 45.00
CA GLU A 427 7.58 16.44 45.62
C GLU A 427 6.49 17.01 44.67
N LEU A 428 6.64 16.80 43.35
CA LEU A 428 5.64 17.20 42.37
C LEU A 428 4.46 16.22 42.34
N HIS A 429 3.24 16.74 42.50
CA HIS A 429 2.01 16.02 42.16
C HIS A 429 1.74 16.08 40.65
N PHE A 430 1.20 15.00 40.07
CA PHE A 430 0.90 14.95 38.63
C PHE A 430 -0.58 15.22 38.32
N THR A 431 -1.18 16.23 38.96
CA THR A 431 -2.63 16.53 38.95
C THR A 431 -3.30 16.74 37.59
N ASN A 432 -2.55 16.86 36.48
CA ASN A 432 -3.11 16.93 35.13
C ASN A 432 -2.49 15.79 34.29
N HIS A 433 -3.12 14.62 34.36
CA HIS A 433 -2.57 13.38 33.79
C HIS A 433 -2.39 13.49 32.27
N CYS A 434 -3.41 13.96 31.55
CA CYS A 434 -3.36 14.16 30.10
C CYS A 434 -2.24 15.13 29.68
N ALA A 435 -2.01 16.22 30.43
CA ALA A 435 -0.94 17.17 30.10
C ALA A 435 0.47 16.60 30.29
N TRP A 436 0.68 15.78 31.32
CA TRP A 436 1.95 15.09 31.51
C TRP A 436 2.18 14.03 30.43
N ALA A 437 1.16 13.25 30.08
CA ALA A 437 1.23 12.25 29.01
C ALA A 437 1.52 12.93 27.65
N ALA A 438 0.76 13.96 27.28
CA ALA A 438 0.95 14.73 26.05
C ALA A 438 2.35 15.36 25.95
N ALA A 439 2.85 15.94 27.04
CA ALA A 439 4.18 16.53 27.07
C ALA A 439 5.30 15.48 26.95
N THR A 440 5.11 14.31 27.57
CA THR A 440 6.05 13.19 27.49
C THR A 440 6.14 12.66 26.08
N GLU A 441 4.99 12.39 25.45
CA GLU A 441 4.92 11.95 24.06
C GLU A 441 5.55 12.99 23.11
N TYR A 442 5.21 14.27 23.27
CA TYR A 442 5.78 15.34 22.44
C TYR A 442 7.31 15.36 22.48
N VAL A 443 7.89 15.35 23.69
CA VAL A 443 9.35 15.45 23.86
C VAL A 443 10.04 14.20 23.35
N TRP A 444 9.50 13.02 23.66
CA TRP A 444 10.07 11.76 23.20
C TRP A 444 10.06 11.65 21.67
N ARG A 445 8.93 11.96 21.00
CA ARG A 445 8.83 11.96 19.54
C ARG A 445 9.78 12.97 18.87
N GLN A 446 9.95 14.15 19.46
CA GLN A 446 10.96 15.11 18.97
C GLN A 446 12.38 14.56 19.02
N MET A 447 12.73 13.78 20.05
CA MET A 447 14.07 13.17 20.16
C MET A 447 14.29 12.09 19.11
N GLN A 448 13.23 11.39 18.68
CA GLN A 448 13.29 10.42 17.59
C GLN A 448 13.33 11.07 16.20
N GLY A 449 13.24 12.40 16.12
CA GLY A 449 13.19 13.13 14.84
C GLY A 449 11.82 13.06 14.15
N GLU A 450 10.77 12.62 14.85
CA GLU A 450 9.42 12.54 14.28
C GLU A 450 8.79 13.94 14.12
N PRO A 451 8.06 14.18 13.01
CA PRO A 451 7.38 15.45 12.78
C PRO A 451 6.15 15.59 13.69
N VAL A 452 6.33 16.24 14.86
CA VAL A 452 5.24 16.48 15.82
C VAL A 452 5.13 17.94 16.26
N THR A 453 3.89 18.41 16.43
CA THR A 453 3.59 19.75 16.94
C THR A 453 2.84 19.71 18.27
N GLN A 454 2.95 20.76 19.08
CA GLN A 454 2.19 20.88 20.33
C GLN A 454 0.68 20.98 20.08
N LYS A 455 0.27 21.48 18.90
CA LYS A 455 -1.13 21.51 18.49
C LYS A 455 -1.69 20.09 18.28
N MET A 456 -0.92 19.22 17.62
CA MET A 456 -1.31 17.81 17.44
C MET A 456 -1.46 17.08 18.78
N MET A 457 -0.55 17.33 19.73
CA MET A 457 -0.63 16.72 21.06
C MET A 457 -1.80 17.26 21.88
N ALA A 458 -2.11 18.55 21.72
CA ALA A 458 -3.29 19.17 22.31
C ALA A 458 -4.58 18.51 21.81
N GLU A 459 -4.72 18.32 20.50
CA GLU A 459 -5.86 17.62 19.89
C GLU A 459 -5.92 16.15 20.34
N LYS A 460 -4.80 15.44 20.31
CA LYS A 460 -4.74 14.02 20.68
C LYS A 460 -5.15 13.74 22.14
N TYR A 461 -4.83 14.64 23.06
CA TYR A 461 -5.09 14.48 24.50
C TYR A 461 -6.25 15.31 25.03
N ASP A 462 -7.01 15.98 24.16
CA ASP A 462 -8.13 16.86 24.51
C ASP A 462 -7.77 17.95 25.53
N ILE A 463 -6.66 18.66 25.27
CA ILE A 463 -6.17 19.77 26.11
C ILE A 463 -5.73 20.96 25.25
N SER A 464 -5.55 22.14 25.85
CA SER A 464 -5.08 23.31 25.09
C SER A 464 -3.59 23.22 24.73
N SER A 465 -3.17 23.81 23.61
CA SER A 465 -1.74 23.89 23.23
C SER A 465 -0.90 24.66 24.26
N ALA A 466 -1.49 25.65 24.94
CA ALA A 466 -0.84 26.35 26.04
C ALA A 466 -0.56 25.42 27.24
N THR A 467 -1.48 24.48 27.51
CA THR A 467 -1.29 23.43 28.52
C THR A 467 -0.14 22.52 28.14
N VAL A 468 -0.09 22.04 26.88
CA VAL A 468 1.02 21.22 26.38
C VAL A 468 2.36 21.95 26.55
N GLN A 469 2.45 23.21 26.11
CA GLN A 469 3.67 24.01 26.19
C GLN A 469 4.22 24.12 27.62
N LYS A 470 3.34 24.37 28.60
CA LYS A 470 3.70 24.48 30.02
C LYS A 470 4.33 23.19 30.56
N TYR A 471 3.81 22.03 30.17
CA TYR A 471 4.27 20.73 30.66
C TYR A 471 5.50 20.24 29.88
N VAL A 472 5.61 20.53 28.59
CA VAL A 472 6.81 20.27 27.77
C VAL A 472 8.06 20.92 28.38
N GLN A 473 7.95 22.14 28.88
CA GLN A 473 9.07 22.81 29.57
C GLN A 473 9.52 22.09 30.85
N LYS A 474 8.62 21.36 31.52
CA LYS A 474 8.96 20.54 32.68
C LYS A 474 9.63 19.25 32.25
N VAL A 475 8.97 18.51 31.35
CA VAL A 475 9.43 17.20 30.84
C VAL A 475 10.81 17.29 30.19
N ARG A 476 11.09 18.34 29.41
CA ARG A 476 12.41 18.54 28.78
C ARG A 476 13.56 18.62 29.77
N LYS A 477 13.33 18.97 31.04
CA LYS A 477 14.40 19.01 32.05
C LYS A 477 14.89 17.62 32.45
N TRP A 478 14.11 16.58 32.17
CA TRP A 478 14.35 15.22 32.66
C TRP A 478 14.47 14.16 31.56
N LEU A 479 14.10 14.50 30.32
CA LEU A 479 14.29 13.63 29.15
C LEU A 479 15.39 14.11 28.19
N SER A 480 15.99 15.28 28.40
CA SER A 480 17.04 15.85 27.54
C SER A 480 18.38 15.14 27.63
#